data_AF-A0A5C5V8L0-F1
#
_entry.id   AF-A0A5C5V8L0-F1
#
_cell.length_a   1.000
_cell.length_b   1.000
_cell.length_c   1.000
_cell.angle_alpha   90.00
_cell.angle_beta   90.00
_cell.angle_gamma   90.00
#
_symmetry.space_group_name_H-M   'P 1'
#
loop_
_entity.id
_entity.type
_entity.pdbx_description
1 polymer ?
#
loop_
_entity_poly.entity_id
_entity_poly.type
_entity_poly.pdbx_seq_one_letter_code
_entity_poly.pdbx_strand_id
1 'polypeptide(L)'
;MLRAHLRRENLCSWEGIASNILANRLKMLTEQGYLTREQDPTDRRQTIYTLTEQGESLKKLVAVVARWGEKHFPNTTRDPAEVIRRKGKGA
;
A
#
# COMPACT_ATOMS: atom_id res chain seq x y z
N MET A 1 -7.37 18.93 -6.91
CA MET A 1 -7.45 17.48 -6.61
C MET A 1 -6.07 17.01 -6.18
N LEU A 2 -5.91 16.52 -4.96
CA LEU A 2 -4.59 16.11 -4.44
C LEU A 2 -4.24 14.72 -4.98
N ARG A 3 -3.29 14.61 -5.92
CA ARG A 3 -2.75 13.32 -6.36
C ARG A 3 -1.95 12.71 -5.21
N ALA A 4 -2.30 11.50 -4.81
CA ALA A 4 -1.54 10.77 -3.80
C ALA A 4 -0.22 10.27 -4.42
N HIS A 5 0.91 10.81 -3.92
CA HIS A 5 2.24 10.36 -4.30
C HIS A 5 2.73 9.36 -3.25
N LEU A 6 2.99 8.13 -3.66
CA LEU A 6 3.42 7.06 -2.78
C LEU A 6 4.89 6.74 -3.04
N ARG A 7 5.72 6.86 -2.00
CA ARG A 7 7.11 6.41 -2.03
C ARG A 7 7.21 4.97 -1.52
N ARG A 8 8.08 4.18 -2.16
CA ARG A 8 8.27 2.76 -1.82
C ARG A 8 8.71 2.54 -0.37
N GLU A 9 9.53 3.42 0.17
CA GLU A 9 10.02 3.33 1.56
C GLU A 9 8.89 3.46 2.60
N ASN A 10 7.94 4.37 2.35
CA ASN A 10 6.78 4.56 3.23
C ASN A 10 5.84 3.35 3.21
N LEU A 11 5.71 2.69 2.05
CA LEU A 11 4.86 1.52 1.89
C LEU A 11 5.43 0.28 2.61
N CYS A 12 6.76 0.09 2.59
CA CYS A 12 7.39 -1.01 3.34
C CYS A 12 7.22 -0.83 4.86
N SER A 13 7.38 0.40 5.36
CA SER A 13 7.29 0.68 6.80
C SER A 13 5.86 0.61 7.32
N TRP A 14 4.86 1.01 6.52
CA TRP A 14 3.46 1.08 6.93
C TRP A 14 2.70 -0.24 6.89
N GLU A 15 3.18 -1.27 6.19
CA GLU A 15 2.44 -2.54 6.08
C GLU A 15 3.20 -3.74 6.62
N GLY A 16 4.46 -3.58 7.06
CA GLY A 16 5.31 -4.69 7.48
C GLY A 16 5.52 -5.73 6.36
N ILE A 17 5.35 -5.32 5.10
CA ILE A 17 5.49 -6.18 3.92
C ILE A 17 6.96 -6.22 3.51
N ALA A 18 7.48 -7.42 3.25
CA ALA A 18 8.82 -7.59 2.72
C ALA A 18 8.98 -6.82 1.40
N SER A 19 10.09 -6.10 1.25
CA SER A 19 10.36 -5.19 0.13
C SER A 19 10.25 -5.82 -1.26
N ASN A 20 10.45 -7.14 -1.36
CA ASN A 20 10.31 -7.90 -2.60
C ASN A 20 8.83 -8.14 -2.98
N ILE A 21 7.99 -8.46 -2.00
CA ILE A 21 6.55 -8.65 -2.22
C ILE A 21 5.89 -7.33 -2.62
N LEU A 22 6.25 -6.25 -1.93
CA LEU A 22 5.77 -4.92 -2.30
C LEU A 22 6.19 -4.54 -3.71
N ALA A 23 7.46 -4.77 -4.08
CA ALA A 23 7.94 -4.48 -5.43
C ALA A 23 7.16 -5.24 -6.51
N ASN A 24 6.91 -6.54 -6.30
CA ASN A 24 6.12 -7.34 -7.24
C ASN A 24 4.69 -6.82 -7.37
N ARG A 25 4.04 -6.44 -6.25
CA ARG A 25 2.69 -5.88 -6.28
C ARG A 25 2.64 -4.53 -7.00
N LEU A 26 3.59 -3.64 -6.71
CA LEU A 26 3.68 -2.32 -7.38
C LEU A 26 3.94 -2.48 -8.88
N LYS A 27 4.82 -3.40 -9.27
CA LYS A 27 5.07 -3.74 -10.67
C LYS A 27 3.78 -4.21 -11.35
N MET A 28 3.10 -5.20 -10.77
CA MET A 28 1.83 -5.71 -11.29
C MET A 28 0.78 -4.60 -11.43
N LEU A 29 0.58 -3.77 -10.40
CA LEU A 29 -0.39 -2.67 -10.45
C LEU A 29 -0.04 -1.60 -11.51
N THR A 30 1.25 -1.38 -11.75
CA THR A 30 1.73 -0.49 -12.83
C THR A 30 1.44 -1.10 -14.20
N GLU A 31 1.76 -2.39 -14.39
CA GLU A 31 1.51 -3.13 -15.65
C GLU A 31 0.02 -3.22 -15.99
N GLN A 32 -0.83 -3.32 -14.98
CA GLN A 32 -2.29 -3.36 -15.12
C GLN A 32 -2.93 -1.97 -15.26
N GLY A 33 -2.15 -0.88 -15.25
CA GLY A 33 -2.65 0.48 -15.48
C GLY A 33 -3.29 1.17 -14.28
N TYR A 34 -3.14 0.64 -13.07
CA TYR A 34 -3.65 1.29 -11.84
C TYR A 34 -2.68 2.33 -11.28
N LEU A 35 -1.39 2.22 -11.59
CA LEU A 35 -0.34 3.12 -11.14
C LEU A 35 0.51 3.62 -12.31
N THR A 36 0.98 4.86 -12.22
CA THR A 36 2.15 5.33 -12.97
C THR A 36 3.38 5.28 -12.08
N ARG A 37 4.55 5.17 -12.73
CA ARG A 37 5.85 5.10 -12.07
C ARG A 37 6.78 6.15 -12.68
N GLU A 38 7.35 7.00 -11.83
CA GLU A 38 8.31 8.04 -12.22
C GLU A 38 9.52 8.02 -11.28
N GLN A 39 10.69 8.45 -11.77
CA GLN A 39 11.84 8.68 -10.88
C GLN A 39 11.63 10.00 -10.13
N ASP A 40 12.00 10.04 -8.85
CA ASP A 40 11.91 11.29 -8.10
C ASP A 40 12.88 12.31 -8.72
N PRO A 41 12.41 13.53 -9.08
CA PRO A 41 13.24 14.55 -9.71
C PRO A 41 14.36 15.07 -8.80
N THR A 42 14.22 14.90 -7.48
CA THR A 42 15.18 15.36 -6.46
C THR A 42 16.16 14.25 -6.07
N ASP A 43 15.71 13.00 -6.03
CA ASP A 43 16.56 11.83 -5.78
C ASP A 43 16.23 10.70 -6.77
N ARG A 44 17.03 10.57 -7.84
CA ARG A 44 16.84 9.55 -8.87
C ARG A 44 16.90 8.10 -8.35
N ARG A 45 17.37 7.86 -7.12
CA ARG A 45 17.32 6.54 -6.47
C ARG A 45 15.92 6.19 -6.00
N GLN A 46 15.07 7.18 -5.79
CA GLN A 46 13.69 6.99 -5.39
C GLN A 46 12.76 6.88 -6.59
N THR A 47 11.72 6.08 -6.40
CA THR A 47 10.64 5.91 -7.38
C THR A 47 9.34 6.36 -6.73
N ILE A 48 8.63 7.23 -7.44
CA ILE A 48 7.32 7.74 -7.07
C ILE A 48 6.26 6.95 -7.83
N TYR A 49 5.28 6.43 -7.09
CA TYR A 49 4.09 5.81 -7.65
C TYR A 49 2.89 6.73 -7.47
N THR A 50 2.10 6.90 -8.53
CA THR A 50 0.90 7.75 -8.53
C THR A 50 -0.29 6.96 -9.06
N LEU A 51 -1.47 7.14 -8.47
CA LEU A 51 -2.69 6.50 -8.97
C LEU A 51 -3.08 7.08 -10.33
N THR A 52 -3.46 6.20 -11.25
CA THR A 52 -4.18 6.58 -12.47
C THR A 52 -5.64 6.87 -12.13
N GLU A 53 -6.42 7.35 -13.10
CA GLU A 53 -7.87 7.48 -12.95
C GLU A 53 -8.54 6.15 -12.58
N GLN A 54 -8.10 5.05 -13.21
CA GLN A 54 -8.55 3.70 -12.87
C GLN A 54 -8.16 3.32 -11.42
N GLY A 55 -6.94 3.65 -11.00
CA GLY A 55 -6.48 3.47 -9.62
C GLY A 55 -7.30 4.27 -8.59
N GLU A 56 -7.62 5.52 -8.88
CA GLU A 56 -8.45 6.37 -8.02
C GLU A 56 -9.90 5.83 -7.92
N SER A 57 -10.44 5.26 -9.00
CA SER A 57 -11.76 4.61 -8.95
C SER A 57 -11.78 3.41 -7.99
N LEU A 58 -10.70 2.62 -7.97
CA LEU A 58 -10.56 1.45 -7.11
C LEU A 58 -10.50 1.83 -5.62
N LYS A 59 -9.92 3.00 -5.29
CA LYS A 59 -9.83 3.50 -3.91
C LYS A 59 -11.19 3.54 -3.20
N LYS A 60 -12.25 3.90 -3.92
CA LYS A 60 -13.62 3.92 -3.38
C LYS A 60 -14.08 2.53 -2.96
N LEU A 61 -13.83 1.51 -3.78
CA LEU A 61 -14.17 0.12 -3.47
C LEU A 61 -13.37 -0.40 -2.27
N VAL A 62 -12.06 -0.14 -2.24
CA VAL A 62 -11.21 -0.54 -1.10
C VAL A 62 -11.69 0.10 0.19
N ALA A 63 -12.10 1.38 0.16
CA ALA A 63 -12.65 2.05 1.33
C ALA A 63 -13.96 1.41 1.83
N VAL A 64 -14.85 0.97 0.92
CA VAL A 64 -16.08 0.25 1.31
C VAL A 64 -15.74 -1.07 1.98
N VAL A 65 -14.82 -1.85 1.41
CA VAL A 65 -14.37 -3.13 1.99
C VAL A 65 -13.74 -2.90 3.35
N ALA A 66 -12.92 -1.86 3.50
CA ALA A 66 -12.31 -1.50 4.78
C ALA A 66 -13.37 -1.19 5.84
N ARG A 67 -14.39 -0.37 5.52
CA ARG A 67 -15.49 -0.04 6.45
C ARG A 67 -16.34 -1.25 6.83
N TRP A 68 -16.60 -2.15 5.87
CA TRP A 68 -17.27 -3.41 6.16
C TRP A 68 -16.42 -4.27 7.12
N GLY A 69 -15.11 -4.35 6.86
CA GLY A 69 -14.16 -5.07 7.72
C GLY A 69 -14.15 -4.53 9.15
N GLU A 70 -14.07 -3.21 9.32
CA GLU A 70 -14.14 -2.55 10.64
C GLU A 70 -15.41 -2.92 11.42
N LYS A 71 -16.56 -2.94 10.72
CA LYS A 71 -17.86 -3.24 11.34
C LYS A 71 -17.93 -4.68 11.86
N HIS A 72 -17.36 -5.63 11.13
CA HIS A 72 -17.50 -7.06 11.43
C HIS A 72 -16.30 -7.66 12.17
N PHE A 73 -15.15 -6.99 12.12
CA PHE A 73 -13.90 -7.42 12.75
C PHE A 73 -13.28 -6.26 13.56
N PRO A 74 -13.91 -5.82 14.67
CA PRO A 74 -13.44 -4.67 15.43
C PRO A 74 -12.04 -4.83 16.04
N ASN A 75 -11.50 -6.05 16.10
CA ASN A 75 -10.17 -6.39 16.62
C ASN A 75 -9.12 -6.74 15.54
N THR A 76 -9.41 -6.49 14.25
CA THR A 76 -8.36 -6.51 13.23
C THR A 76 -7.48 -5.28 13.40
N THR A 77 -6.37 -5.48 14.11
CA THR A 77 -5.28 -4.54 14.29
C THR A 77 -4.90 -3.85 12.97
N ARG A 78 -4.95 -2.52 12.97
CA ARG A 78 -4.38 -1.65 11.92
C ARG A 78 -2.87 -1.42 12.10
N ASP A 79 -2.32 -1.75 13.26
CA ASP A 79 -0.90 -1.57 13.58
C ASP A 79 -0.07 -2.76 13.04
N PRO A 80 0.72 -2.59 11.97
CA PRO A 80 1.58 -3.64 11.47
C PRO A 80 2.56 -4.15 12.53
N ALA A 81 2.98 -3.29 13.46
CA ALA A 81 3.88 -3.67 14.55
C ALA A 81 3.19 -4.59 15.56
N GLU A 82 1.89 -4.46 15.78
CA GLU A 82 1.13 -5.40 16.61
C GLU A 82 0.89 -6.73 15.86
N VAL A 83 0.70 -6.74 14.55
CA VAL A 83 0.64 -7.99 13.74
C VAL A 83 1.95 -8.78 13.82
N ILE A 84 3.09 -8.09 13.74
CA ILE A 84 4.43 -8.70 13.88
C ILE A 84 4.62 -9.28 15.29
N ARG A 85 4.21 -8.55 16.34
CA ARG A 85 4.28 -9.03 17.73
C ARG A 85 3.40 -10.26 17.99
N ARG A 86 2.22 -10.37 17.37
CA ARG A 86 1.35 -11.55 17.50
C ARG A 86 1.96 -12.81 16.91
N LYS A 87 2.71 -12.71 15.80
CA LYS A 87 3.38 -13.87 15.17
C LYS A 87 4.55 -14.44 15.99
N GLY A 88 5.09 -13.70 16.97
CA GLY A 88 6.20 -14.16 17.82
C GLY A 88 5.80 -14.92 19.10
N LYS A 89 4.51 -15.01 19.44
CA LYS A 89 4.01 -15.64 20.68
C LYS A 89 3.44 -17.07 20.47
N GLY A 90 3.87 -17.76 19.43
CA GLY A 90 3.38 -19.09 19.07
C GLY A 90 4.46 -20.07 18.65
N ALA A 91 5.65 -19.98 19.23
CA ALA A 91 6.73 -20.96 19.13
C ALA A 91 7.23 -21.30 20.54
#